data_AF-A0AAD4IUC3-F1
#
_entry.id   AF-A0AAD4IUC3-F1
#
_cell.length_a   1.000
_cell.length_b   1.000
_cell.length_c   1.000
_cell.angle_alpha   90.00
_cell.angle_beta   90.00
_cell.angle_gamma   90.00
#
_symmetry.space_group_name_H-M   'P 1'
#
loop_
_entity.id
_entity.type
_entity.pdbx_description
1 polymer ?
#
loop_
_entity_poly.entity_id
_entity_poly.type
_entity_poly.pdbx_seq_one_letter_code
_entity_poly.pdbx_strand_id
1 'polypeptide(L)'
;MRKGSHNSKRMRKAAIKRRRNRHKVEDRMSELPDDILIYIISRLTLQEATSTSILSTRWRYLHTHVTHLNFPPFEPDIIFGRGMFYRSVSEIKERFPKHVKMINDVLDSHRAEAVKELKMHMYDIEGGDMKKWVEFALTREVEILDINMIDFSDAYVARGCYNLGLAKLITTCKYRCCLKELTLSSVDVDDQDFDLLISDFLALENLSIRDPGNLKNVSIVGNSKLKHLDISDAALESFEVRDLMNLVSLRCHYLPRGCALWLGNIPELIELDTNESGFNTRPHDELFAKIPSCIRDQLQLLRLSTLTSVVPWVSKSNSQFWLVLIS
;
A
#
# COMPACT_ATOMS: atom_id res chain seq x y z
N MET A 1 2.76 68.74 37.20
CA MET A 1 3.67 67.58 37.34
C MET A 1 3.32 66.42 36.39
N ARG A 2 3.40 66.57 35.05
CA ARG A 2 2.99 65.52 34.07
C ARG A 2 4.11 65.00 33.13
N LYS A 3 5.36 65.45 33.27
CA LYS A 3 6.47 65.06 32.35
C LYS A 3 7.18 63.75 32.72
N GLY A 4 7.05 63.23 33.95
CA GLY A 4 7.76 62.02 34.39
C GLY A 4 7.21 60.68 33.88
N SER A 5 5.88 60.58 33.67
CA SER A 5 5.21 59.32 33.28
C SER A 5 5.44 58.92 31.82
N HIS A 6 5.60 59.90 30.93
CA HIS A 6 5.78 59.65 29.50
C HIS A 6 7.19 59.11 29.19
N ASN A 7 8.20 59.58 29.94
CA ASN A 7 9.59 59.18 29.74
C ASN A 7 9.85 57.75 30.24
N SER A 8 9.23 57.35 31.36
CA SER A 8 9.35 55.97 31.88
C SER A 8 8.72 54.93 30.94
N LYS A 9 7.57 55.25 30.33
CA LYS A 9 6.91 54.40 29.33
C LYS A 9 7.78 54.22 28.07
N ARG A 10 8.46 55.29 27.60
CA ARG A 10 9.38 55.24 26.45
C ARG A 10 10.62 54.39 26.75
N MET A 11 11.22 54.57 27.93
CA MET A 11 12.38 53.80 28.35
C MET A 11 12.05 52.31 28.55
N ARG A 12 10.86 51.99 29.07
CA ARG A 12 10.38 50.60 29.21
C ARG A 12 10.17 49.94 27.84
N LYS A 13 9.57 50.64 26.87
CA LYS A 13 9.44 50.16 25.48
C LYS A 13 10.80 49.96 24.81
N ALA A 14 11.77 50.87 25.02
CA ALA A 14 13.11 50.75 24.48
C ALA A 14 13.91 49.59 25.11
N ALA A 15 13.75 49.36 26.41
CA ALA A 15 14.36 48.23 27.12
C ALA A 15 13.76 46.89 26.66
N ILE A 16 12.45 46.80 26.46
CA ILE A 16 11.77 45.61 25.88
C ILE A 16 12.26 45.36 24.45
N LYS A 17 12.40 46.40 23.63
CA LYS A 17 12.94 46.29 22.26
C LYS A 17 14.41 45.81 22.25
N ARG A 18 15.24 46.34 23.16
CA ARG A 18 16.65 45.94 23.31
C ARG A 18 16.81 44.51 23.84
N ARG A 19 15.95 44.07 24.76
CA ARG A 19 15.92 42.68 25.24
C ARG A 19 15.53 41.70 24.14
N ARG A 20 14.54 42.06 23.33
CA ARG A 20 14.06 41.27 22.17
C ARG A 20 15.13 41.13 21.07
N ASN A 21 16.00 42.13 20.90
CA ASN A 21 17.12 42.06 19.95
C ASN A 21 18.33 41.23 20.45
N ARG A 22 18.54 41.08 21.77
CA ARG A 22 19.70 40.33 22.30
C ARG A 22 19.55 38.81 22.26
N HIS A 23 18.34 38.31 22.06
CA HIS A 23 18.02 36.88 22.02
C HIS A 23 17.39 36.49 20.69
N LYS A 24 17.69 37.23 19.62
CA LYS A 24 17.33 36.81 18.27
C LYS A 24 18.29 35.66 17.92
N VAL A 25 17.98 34.45 18.41
CA VAL A 25 18.52 33.22 17.83
C VAL A 25 18.24 33.36 16.35
N GLU A 26 19.29 33.44 15.53
CA GLU A 26 19.13 33.55 14.09
C GLU A 26 18.30 32.36 13.62
N ASP A 27 17.13 32.64 13.07
CA ASP A 27 16.25 31.63 12.53
C ASP A 27 16.80 31.22 11.16
N ARG A 28 17.86 30.41 11.20
CA ARG A 28 18.57 29.91 10.02
C ARG A 28 17.69 29.01 9.16
N MET A 29 16.61 28.44 9.74
CA MET A 29 15.63 27.68 8.97
C MET A 29 14.79 28.59 8.07
N SER A 30 14.44 29.79 8.53
CA SER A 30 13.76 30.79 7.71
C SER A 30 14.61 31.37 6.57
N GLU A 31 15.93 31.12 6.54
CA GLU A 31 16.84 31.56 5.47
C GLU A 31 16.99 30.54 4.34
N LEU A 32 16.62 29.28 4.55
CA LEU A 32 16.69 28.24 3.52
C LEU A 32 15.68 28.53 2.39
N PRO A 33 15.97 28.21 1.12
CA PRO A 33 14.99 28.24 0.02
C PRO A 33 13.85 27.23 0.23
N ASP A 34 12.68 27.48 -0.36
CA ASP A 34 11.52 26.58 -0.23
C ASP A 34 11.82 25.16 -0.71
N ASP A 35 12.59 24.99 -1.79
CA ASP A 35 12.99 23.68 -2.30
C ASP A 35 13.77 22.86 -1.26
N ILE A 36 14.62 23.52 -0.46
CA ILE A 36 15.37 22.86 0.62
C ILE A 36 14.43 22.51 1.77
N LEU A 37 13.46 23.37 2.09
CA LEU A 37 12.46 23.08 3.11
C LEU A 37 11.55 21.91 2.71
N ILE A 38 11.12 21.87 1.45
CA ILE A 38 10.35 20.77 0.85
C ILE A 38 11.19 19.48 0.89
N TYR A 39 12.47 19.56 0.53
CA TYR A 39 13.38 18.42 0.63
C TYR A 39 13.49 17.91 2.07
N ILE A 40 13.62 18.79 3.07
CA ILE A 40 13.67 18.39 4.49
C ILE A 40 12.37 17.67 4.90
N ILE A 41 11.20 18.26 4.61
CA ILE A 41 9.92 17.65 5.02
C ILE A 41 9.58 16.39 4.22
N SER A 42 10.12 16.22 3.02
CA SER A 42 9.94 14.99 2.22
C SER A 42 10.59 13.76 2.87
N ARG A 43 11.44 13.97 3.88
CA ARG A 43 12.07 12.90 4.69
C ARG A 43 11.28 12.57 5.95
N LEU A 44 10.23 13.33 6.24
CA LEU A 44 9.34 13.11 7.36
C LEU A 44 8.16 12.22 6.93
N THR A 45 7.49 11.62 7.90
CA THR A 45 6.17 11.03 7.63
C THR A 45 5.17 12.13 7.23
N LEU A 46 4.11 11.75 6.51
CA LEU A 46 3.09 12.71 6.08
C LEU A 46 2.44 13.47 7.27
N GLN A 47 2.27 12.79 8.41
CA GLN A 47 1.75 13.40 9.64
C GLN A 47 2.72 14.44 10.21
N GLU A 48 4.01 14.13 10.28
CA GLU A 48 5.04 15.06 10.75
C GLU A 48 5.18 16.25 9.79
N ALA A 49 5.22 16.00 8.48
CA ALA A 49 5.27 17.03 7.45
C ALA A 49 4.08 17.99 7.58
N THR A 50 2.86 17.47 7.77
CA THR A 50 1.65 18.27 8.00
C THR A 50 1.75 19.06 9.32
N SER A 51 2.31 18.45 10.37
CA SER A 51 2.51 19.10 11.68
C SER A 51 3.48 20.28 11.61
N THR A 52 4.42 20.30 10.65
CA THR A 52 5.31 21.46 10.45
C THR A 52 4.57 22.73 10.02
N SER A 53 3.31 22.62 9.58
CA SER A 53 2.48 23.76 9.15
C SER A 53 2.27 24.82 10.24
N ILE A 54 2.43 24.46 11.52
CA ILE A 54 2.29 25.37 12.66
C ILE A 54 3.56 26.16 12.99
N LEU A 55 4.72 25.77 12.42
CA LEU A 55 6.01 26.39 12.76
C LEU A 55 6.06 27.86 12.35
N SER A 56 5.54 28.18 11.16
CA SER A 56 5.34 29.56 10.70
C SER A 56 4.44 29.60 9.47
N THR A 57 4.07 30.81 9.04
CA THR A 57 3.27 31.02 7.82
C THR A 57 3.94 30.44 6.57
N ARG A 58 5.27 30.39 6.54
CA ARG A 58 6.03 29.83 5.41
C ARG A 58 5.91 28.31 5.31
N TRP A 59 5.83 27.63 6.45
CA TRP A 59 5.74 26.17 6.51
C TRP A 59 4.33 25.63 6.31
N ARG A 60 3.32 26.52 6.41
CA ARG A 60 1.90 26.19 6.38
C ARG A 60 1.49 25.26 5.22
N TYR A 61 2.07 25.46 4.03
CA TYR A 61 1.69 24.74 2.81
C TYR A 61 2.82 23.92 2.19
N LEU A 62 3.96 23.77 2.86
CA LEU A 62 5.07 23.01 2.27
C LEU A 62 4.72 21.52 2.10
N HIS A 63 3.96 20.95 3.04
CA HIS A 63 3.51 19.55 2.99
C HIS A 63 2.70 19.21 1.74
N THR A 64 2.07 20.18 1.06
CA THR A 64 1.32 19.93 -0.18
C THR A 64 2.21 19.69 -1.41
N HIS A 65 3.54 19.79 -1.25
CA HIS A 65 4.53 19.53 -2.29
C HIS A 65 5.33 18.24 -2.04
N VAL A 66 5.01 17.49 -0.99
CA VAL A 66 5.68 16.22 -0.69
C VAL A 66 5.25 15.17 -1.72
N THR A 67 6.20 14.50 -2.35
CA THR A 67 5.95 13.50 -3.41
C THR A 67 5.69 12.10 -2.88
N HIS A 68 5.82 11.91 -1.56
CA HIS A 68 5.75 10.64 -0.85
C HIS A 68 4.52 10.63 0.06
N LEU A 69 3.37 10.19 -0.46
CA LEU A 69 2.09 10.20 0.25
C LEU A 69 1.82 8.84 0.88
N ASN A 70 2.47 8.59 2.02
CA ASN A 70 2.24 7.39 2.82
C ASN A 70 1.33 7.72 4.01
N PHE A 71 0.09 7.23 3.95
CA PHE A 71 -0.89 7.39 5.01
C PHE A 71 -0.79 6.21 6.00
N PRO A 72 -0.62 6.49 7.30
CA PRO A 72 -0.52 5.42 8.29
C PRO A 72 -1.82 4.62 8.36
N PRO A 73 -1.74 3.31 8.65
CA PRO A 73 -2.92 2.48 8.83
C PRO A 73 -3.89 3.08 9.85
N PHE A 74 -5.19 2.95 9.59
CA PHE A 74 -6.19 3.28 10.60
C PHE A 74 -6.23 2.19 11.67
N GLU A 75 -5.71 2.51 12.86
CA GLU A 75 -5.69 1.62 14.02
C GLU A 75 -6.71 2.08 15.07
N PRO A 76 -7.88 1.42 15.19
CA PRO A 76 -8.79 1.64 16.30
C PRO A 76 -8.30 0.90 17.56
N ASP A 77 -8.64 1.44 18.72
CA ASP A 77 -8.32 0.87 20.02
C ASP A 77 -8.88 -0.56 20.14
N ILE A 78 -8.08 -1.40 20.79
CA ILE A 78 -8.45 -2.76 21.12
C ILE A 78 -9.09 -2.77 22.51
N ILE A 79 -10.31 -3.29 22.59
CA ILE A 79 -11.08 -3.49 23.81
C ILE A 79 -11.14 -4.98 24.15
N PHE A 80 -11.22 -5.31 25.44
CA PHE A 80 -11.38 -6.69 25.90
C PHE A 80 -12.85 -6.99 26.23
N GLY A 81 -13.39 -8.09 25.71
CA GLY A 81 -14.74 -8.54 26.04
C GLY A 81 -14.90 -10.05 25.87
N ARG A 82 -15.65 -10.70 26.77
CA ARG A 82 -15.93 -12.16 26.72
C ARG A 82 -14.69 -13.05 26.50
N GLY A 83 -13.53 -12.68 27.04
CA GLY A 83 -12.29 -13.45 26.86
C GLY A 83 -11.59 -13.22 25.52
N MET A 84 -12.08 -12.31 24.68
CA MET A 84 -11.52 -11.99 23.37
C MET A 84 -11.20 -10.50 23.26
N PHE A 85 -10.29 -10.18 22.34
CA PHE A 85 -9.96 -8.81 21.97
C PHE A 85 -10.81 -8.41 20.77
N TYR A 86 -11.46 -7.25 20.85
CA TYR A 86 -12.23 -6.67 19.75
C TYR A 86 -11.74 -5.26 19.48
N ARG A 87 -12.00 -4.73 18.28
CA ARG A 87 -11.78 -3.30 18.00
C ARG A 87 -12.98 -2.47 18.40
N SER A 88 -12.74 -1.26 18.89
CA SER A 88 -13.78 -0.33 19.34
C SER A 88 -14.65 0.14 18.15
N VAL A 89 -15.84 -0.45 17.99
CA VAL A 89 -16.79 -0.09 16.93
C VAL A 89 -17.22 1.39 17.00
N SER A 90 -17.39 1.92 18.20
CA SER A 90 -17.72 3.33 18.41
C SER A 90 -16.62 4.25 17.89
N GLU A 91 -15.37 3.89 18.14
CA GLU A 91 -14.22 4.66 17.70
C GLU A 91 -14.02 4.57 16.18
N ILE A 92 -14.22 3.39 15.58
CA ILE A 92 -14.24 3.23 14.13
C ILE A 92 -15.25 4.21 13.54
N LYS A 93 -16.50 4.20 14.03
CA LYS A 93 -17.55 5.09 13.53
C LYS A 93 -17.23 6.59 13.67
N GLU A 94 -16.45 6.99 14.68
CA GLU A 94 -16.17 8.39 14.95
C GLU A 94 -14.87 8.90 14.30
N ARG A 95 -13.78 8.12 14.38
CA ARG A 95 -12.44 8.53 13.90
C ARG A 95 -12.22 8.17 12.44
N PHE A 96 -12.81 7.09 11.93
CA PHE A 96 -12.58 6.65 10.57
C PHE A 96 -13.04 7.68 9.52
N PRO A 97 -14.24 8.29 9.60
CA PRO A 97 -14.63 9.34 8.66
C PRO A 97 -13.73 10.58 8.72
N LYS A 98 -13.19 10.92 9.91
CA LYS A 98 -12.24 12.02 10.07
C LYS A 98 -10.90 11.69 9.39
N HIS A 99 -10.47 10.43 9.45
CA HIS A 99 -9.27 9.95 8.79
C HIS A 99 -9.42 9.99 7.27
N VAL A 100 -10.52 9.46 6.72
CA VAL A 100 -10.86 9.56 5.28
C VAL A 100 -10.94 11.02 4.83
N LYS A 101 -11.60 11.88 5.60
CA LYS A 101 -11.66 13.31 5.30
C LYS A 101 -10.27 13.95 5.24
N MET A 102 -9.40 13.65 6.20
CA MET A 102 -8.02 14.15 6.19
C MET A 102 -7.26 13.69 4.93
N ILE A 103 -7.40 12.42 4.51
CA ILE A 103 -6.82 11.92 3.25
C ILE A 103 -7.33 12.78 2.09
N ASN A 104 -8.65 12.91 1.96
CA ASN A 104 -9.27 13.69 0.90
C ASN A 104 -8.80 15.15 0.89
N ASP A 105 -8.74 15.82 2.05
CA ASP A 105 -8.26 17.20 2.18
C ASP A 105 -6.79 17.32 1.73
N VAL A 106 -5.94 16.33 2.02
CA VAL A 106 -4.54 16.29 1.55
C VAL A 106 -4.46 16.10 0.04
N LEU A 107 -5.21 15.14 -0.53
CA LEU A 107 -5.21 14.91 -1.97
C LEU A 107 -5.75 16.12 -2.75
N ASP A 108 -6.82 16.75 -2.27
CA ASP A 108 -7.45 17.91 -2.89
C ASP A 108 -6.58 19.17 -2.82
N SER A 109 -5.75 19.30 -1.77
CA SER A 109 -4.85 20.44 -1.59
C SER A 109 -3.45 20.23 -2.17
N HIS A 110 -3.16 19.04 -2.70
CA HIS A 110 -1.85 18.67 -3.23
C HIS A 110 -1.48 19.51 -4.46
N ARG A 111 -0.26 20.05 -4.47
CA ARG A 111 0.22 20.99 -5.50
C ARG A 111 1.40 20.51 -6.34
N ALA A 112 2.15 19.50 -5.90
CA ALA A 112 3.23 18.98 -6.74
C ALA A 112 2.68 18.37 -8.04
N GLU A 113 3.37 18.62 -9.15
CA GLU A 113 3.00 18.13 -10.47
C GLU A 113 3.17 16.61 -10.58
N ALA A 114 4.20 16.06 -9.93
CA ALA A 114 4.47 14.63 -9.89
C ALA A 114 4.39 14.11 -8.45
N VAL A 115 3.68 13.00 -8.25
CA VAL A 115 3.66 12.24 -7.00
C VAL A 115 4.39 10.94 -7.27
N LYS A 116 5.31 10.54 -6.41
CA LYS A 116 6.09 9.32 -6.61
C LYS A 116 5.37 8.10 -6.04
N GLU A 117 4.80 8.24 -4.85
CA GLU A 117 4.10 7.15 -4.18
C GLU A 117 2.81 7.61 -3.51
N LEU A 118 1.81 6.74 -3.58
CA LEU A 118 0.57 6.81 -2.82
C LEU A 118 0.37 5.47 -2.12
N LYS A 119 0.45 5.46 -0.78
CA LYS A 119 0.24 4.27 0.03
C LYS A 119 -0.83 4.51 1.08
N MET A 120 -1.80 3.61 1.15
CA MET A 120 -2.90 3.66 2.10
C MET A 120 -3.29 2.26 2.54
N HIS A 121 -3.42 2.09 3.85
CA HIS A 121 -3.88 0.85 4.45
C HIS A 121 -5.18 1.12 5.23
N MET A 122 -6.29 0.61 4.71
CA MET A 122 -7.63 1.05 5.13
C MET A 122 -8.49 -0.13 5.57
N TYR A 123 -9.48 0.16 6.41
CA TYR A 123 -10.40 -0.86 6.91
C TYR A 123 -11.62 -1.07 6.00
N ASP A 124 -12.27 0.03 5.61
CA ASP A 124 -13.54 0.00 4.89
C ASP A 124 -13.82 1.37 4.32
N ILE A 125 -13.80 1.54 3.01
CA ILE A 125 -13.96 2.85 2.38
C ILE A 125 -15.24 2.84 1.56
N GLU A 126 -15.90 3.97 1.38
CA GLU A 126 -16.92 4.08 0.35
C GLU A 126 -16.28 3.94 -1.04
N GLY A 127 -16.90 3.21 -1.96
CA GLY A 127 -16.31 2.98 -3.29
C GLY A 127 -16.01 4.25 -4.08
N GLY A 128 -16.71 5.35 -3.80
CA GLY A 128 -16.45 6.65 -4.40
C GLY A 128 -15.10 7.24 -4.01
N ASP A 129 -14.70 7.13 -2.75
CA ASP A 129 -13.40 7.61 -2.27
C ASP A 129 -12.27 6.76 -2.85
N MET A 130 -12.42 5.43 -2.88
CA MET A 130 -11.43 4.54 -3.49
C MET A 130 -11.18 4.89 -4.95
N LYS A 131 -12.26 5.11 -5.72
CA LYS A 131 -12.17 5.53 -7.12
C LYS A 131 -11.40 6.86 -7.25
N LYS A 132 -11.74 7.85 -6.42
CA LYS A 132 -11.07 9.16 -6.41
C LYS A 132 -9.56 9.01 -6.15
N TRP A 133 -9.16 8.12 -5.25
CA TRP A 133 -7.75 7.92 -4.91
C TRP A 133 -6.96 7.23 -6.02
N VAL A 134 -7.54 6.21 -6.66
CA VAL A 134 -6.95 5.57 -7.85
C VAL A 134 -6.86 6.56 -9.01
N GLU A 135 -7.92 7.33 -9.28
CA GLU A 135 -7.93 8.40 -10.29
C GLU A 135 -6.82 9.44 -10.03
N PHE A 136 -6.67 9.89 -8.79
CA PHE A 136 -5.62 10.81 -8.40
C PHE A 136 -4.23 10.24 -8.68
N ALA A 137 -3.96 9.00 -8.24
CA ALA A 137 -2.68 8.33 -8.42
C ALA A 137 -2.29 8.19 -9.90
N LEU A 138 -3.23 7.73 -10.72
CA LEU A 138 -3.00 7.54 -12.15
C LEU A 138 -2.83 8.88 -12.88
N THR A 139 -3.55 9.93 -12.46
CA THR A 139 -3.40 11.29 -13.02
C THR A 139 -2.07 11.94 -12.64
N ARG A 140 -1.50 11.57 -11.49
CA ARG A 140 -0.21 12.07 -10.98
C ARG A 140 0.99 11.20 -11.37
N GLU A 141 0.76 10.18 -12.20
CA GLU A 141 1.79 9.32 -12.79
C GLU A 141 2.68 8.63 -11.74
N VAL A 142 2.06 8.16 -10.65
CA VAL A 142 2.81 7.55 -9.54
C VAL A 142 3.62 6.33 -9.99
N GLU A 143 4.78 6.14 -9.36
CA GLU A 143 5.58 4.93 -9.51
C GLU A 143 5.04 3.80 -8.61
N ILE A 144 4.44 4.16 -7.46
CA ILE A 144 3.94 3.21 -6.48
C ILE A 144 2.52 3.58 -6.09
N LEU A 145 1.57 2.67 -6.34
CA LEU A 145 0.20 2.74 -5.85
C LEU A 145 -0.07 1.53 -4.97
N ASP A 146 -0.23 1.75 -3.68
CA ASP A 146 -0.55 0.72 -2.69
C ASP A 146 -1.84 1.10 -1.97
N ILE A 147 -2.96 0.52 -2.40
CA ILE A 147 -4.25 0.63 -1.70
C ILE A 147 -4.61 -0.76 -1.21
N ASN A 148 -4.29 -0.99 0.06
CA ASN A 148 -4.51 -2.26 0.72
C ASN A 148 -5.65 -2.14 1.73
N MET A 149 -6.55 -3.12 1.68
CA MET A 149 -7.64 -3.24 2.64
C MET A 149 -7.18 -4.23 3.72
N ILE A 150 -7.00 -3.73 4.94
CA ILE A 150 -6.66 -4.59 6.07
C ILE A 150 -7.94 -5.25 6.55
N ASP A 151 -8.06 -6.55 6.28
CA ASP A 151 -9.13 -7.36 6.85
C ASP A 151 -8.87 -7.54 8.37
N PHE A 152 -9.83 -7.10 9.19
CA PHE A 152 -9.84 -7.38 10.64
C PHE A 152 -11.00 -8.31 11.03
N SER A 153 -11.50 -9.13 10.11
CA SER A 153 -12.67 -9.97 10.35
C SER A 153 -12.44 -11.03 11.43
N ASP A 154 -13.00 -10.77 12.62
CA ASP A 154 -13.80 -11.73 13.38
C ASP A 154 -15.31 -11.65 13.00
N ALA A 155 -15.65 -10.86 11.97
CA ALA A 155 -17.01 -10.66 11.51
C ALA A 155 -17.05 -10.68 9.98
N TYR A 156 -17.45 -11.83 9.43
CA TYR A 156 -17.82 -12.09 8.03
C TYR A 156 -18.95 -11.15 7.57
N VAL A 157 -18.67 -9.86 7.42
CA VAL A 157 -19.49 -9.01 6.57
C VAL A 157 -18.85 -9.12 5.20
N ALA A 158 -19.38 -10.03 4.37
CA ALA A 158 -19.05 -10.10 2.95
C ALA A 158 -19.32 -8.73 2.33
N ARG A 159 -18.26 -7.93 2.20
CA ARG A 159 -18.30 -6.66 1.50
C ARG A 159 -17.82 -6.97 0.10
N GLY A 160 -18.70 -6.72 -0.86
CA GLY A 160 -18.38 -6.95 -2.27
C GLY A 160 -17.28 -6.00 -2.74
N CYS A 161 -16.60 -6.41 -3.79
CA CYS A 161 -15.52 -5.66 -4.40
C CYS A 161 -16.02 -4.31 -4.98
N TYR A 162 -15.17 -3.29 -4.96
CA TYR A 162 -15.50 -1.96 -5.46
C TYR A 162 -15.29 -1.89 -6.98
N ASN A 163 -16.37 -1.68 -7.73
CA ASN A 163 -16.27 -1.44 -9.17
C ASN A 163 -15.88 0.02 -9.45
N LEU A 164 -14.62 0.22 -9.83
CA LEU A 164 -14.05 1.54 -10.11
C LEU A 164 -14.17 1.94 -11.60
N GLY A 165 -14.48 0.98 -12.48
CA GLY A 165 -14.34 1.11 -13.92
C GLY A 165 -12.87 1.21 -14.36
N LEU A 166 -12.05 0.24 -13.93
CA LEU A 166 -10.60 0.28 -13.99
C LEU A 166 -10.07 0.43 -15.43
N ALA A 167 -10.64 -0.29 -16.40
CA ALA A 167 -10.32 -0.13 -17.82
C ALA A 167 -10.36 1.34 -18.30
N LYS A 168 -11.34 2.12 -17.86
CA LYS A 168 -11.46 3.54 -18.23
C LYS A 168 -10.34 4.37 -17.62
N LEU A 169 -9.95 4.05 -16.39
CA LEU A 169 -8.88 4.73 -15.68
C LEU A 169 -7.53 4.45 -16.33
N ILE A 170 -7.22 3.17 -16.58
CA ILE A 170 -5.98 2.72 -17.24
C ILE A 170 -5.84 3.35 -18.63
N THR A 171 -6.89 3.30 -19.45
CA THR A 171 -6.85 3.85 -20.81
C THR A 171 -6.60 5.36 -20.86
N THR A 172 -6.99 6.09 -19.81
CA THR A 172 -6.74 7.54 -19.70
C THR A 172 -5.27 7.86 -19.41
N CYS A 173 -4.54 6.96 -18.74
CA CYS A 173 -3.16 7.17 -18.32
C CYS A 173 -2.11 6.30 -19.03
N LYS A 174 -2.53 5.39 -19.92
CA LYS A 174 -1.72 4.40 -20.65
C LYS A 174 -0.32 4.86 -21.08
N TYR A 175 -0.17 6.07 -21.63
CA TYR A 175 1.10 6.57 -22.17
C TYR A 175 1.96 7.37 -21.18
N ARG A 176 1.48 7.52 -19.95
CA ARG A 176 2.07 8.38 -18.91
C ARG A 176 2.40 7.61 -17.62
N CYS A 177 1.98 6.36 -17.53
CA CYS A 177 2.19 5.55 -16.33
C CYS A 177 3.65 5.13 -16.18
N CYS A 178 4.27 5.60 -15.10
CA CYS A 178 5.57 5.14 -14.61
C CYS A 178 5.42 4.07 -13.51
N LEU A 179 4.24 3.45 -13.43
CA LEU A 179 3.85 2.53 -12.35
C LEU A 179 4.74 1.29 -12.35
N LYS A 180 5.44 1.10 -11.23
CA LYS A 180 6.32 -0.04 -10.94
C LYS A 180 5.71 -0.96 -9.91
N GLU A 181 4.91 -0.43 -8.99
CA GLU A 181 4.26 -1.20 -7.95
C GLU A 181 2.76 -0.87 -7.91
N LEU A 182 1.93 -1.90 -8.01
CA LEU A 182 0.47 -1.81 -7.90
C LEU A 182 -0.02 -2.83 -6.88
N THR A 183 -0.68 -2.34 -5.83
CA THR A 183 -1.45 -3.16 -4.90
C THR A 183 -2.88 -2.65 -4.85
N LEU A 184 -3.82 -3.53 -5.19
CA LEU A 184 -5.26 -3.29 -5.09
C LEU A 184 -5.87 -4.41 -4.26
N SER A 185 -6.72 -4.06 -3.30
CA SER A 185 -7.42 -5.03 -2.45
C SER A 185 -8.92 -4.73 -2.42
N SER A 186 -9.74 -5.76 -2.61
CA SER A 186 -11.20 -5.67 -2.71
C SER A 186 -11.68 -4.74 -3.84
N VAL A 187 -10.90 -4.60 -4.92
CA VAL A 187 -11.32 -3.90 -6.15
C VAL A 187 -11.87 -4.92 -7.11
N ASP A 188 -13.03 -4.65 -7.72
CA ASP A 188 -13.56 -5.50 -8.78
C ASP A 188 -12.66 -5.38 -10.00
N VAL A 189 -11.95 -6.47 -10.31
CA VAL A 189 -11.05 -6.61 -11.46
C VAL A 189 -11.51 -7.84 -12.21
N ASP A 190 -11.99 -7.66 -13.43
CA ASP A 190 -12.31 -8.78 -14.32
C ASP A 190 -11.09 -9.18 -15.18
N ASP A 191 -11.24 -10.23 -15.99
CA ASP A 191 -10.17 -10.73 -16.86
C ASP A 191 -9.69 -9.64 -17.86
N GLN A 192 -10.59 -8.77 -18.32
CA GLN A 192 -10.25 -7.70 -19.27
C GLN A 192 -9.45 -6.58 -18.59
N ASP A 193 -9.86 -6.16 -17.39
CA ASP A 193 -9.14 -5.20 -16.58
C ASP A 193 -7.72 -5.72 -16.26
N PHE A 194 -7.60 -7.00 -15.94
CA PHE A 194 -6.31 -7.65 -15.68
C PHE A 194 -5.38 -7.62 -16.90
N ASP A 195 -5.90 -8.01 -18.07
CA ASP A 195 -5.12 -7.98 -19.32
C ASP A 195 -4.64 -6.56 -19.65
N LEU A 196 -5.46 -5.53 -19.37
CA LEU A 196 -5.06 -4.13 -19.52
C LEU A 196 -3.94 -3.73 -18.54
N LEU A 197 -4.01 -4.16 -17.28
CA LEU A 197 -2.95 -3.89 -16.30
C LEU A 197 -1.59 -4.45 -16.76
N ILE A 198 -1.58 -5.68 -17.28
CA ILE A 198 -0.36 -6.35 -17.73
C ILE A 198 0.16 -5.74 -19.04
N SER A 199 -0.72 -5.44 -20.00
CA SER A 199 -0.32 -4.95 -21.32
C SER A 199 0.03 -3.46 -21.36
N ASP A 200 -0.58 -2.62 -20.52
CA ASP A 200 -0.39 -1.18 -20.56
C ASP A 200 0.69 -0.68 -19.57
N PHE A 201 0.92 -1.38 -18.46
CA PHE A 201 1.93 -1.00 -17.46
C PHE A 201 3.27 -1.74 -17.67
N LEU A 202 3.99 -1.36 -18.73
CA LEU A 202 5.25 -2.00 -19.15
C LEU A 202 6.43 -1.82 -18.16
N ALA A 203 6.29 -0.93 -17.19
CA ALA A 203 7.28 -0.71 -16.12
C ALA A 203 6.96 -1.50 -14.85
N LEU A 204 5.84 -2.24 -14.80
CA LEU A 204 5.36 -2.90 -13.60
C LEU A 204 6.30 -4.03 -13.17
N GLU A 205 6.81 -3.92 -11.95
CA GLU A 205 7.70 -4.88 -11.31
C GLU A 205 6.96 -5.66 -10.22
N ASN A 206 6.02 -5.03 -9.51
CA ASN A 206 5.26 -5.65 -8.42
C ASN A 206 3.75 -5.47 -8.67
N LEU A 207 3.03 -6.58 -8.78
CA LEU A 207 1.57 -6.58 -8.90
C LEU A 207 0.97 -7.43 -7.78
N SER A 208 0.10 -6.83 -6.98
CA SER A 208 -0.70 -7.50 -5.97
C SER A 208 -2.18 -7.15 -6.18
N ILE A 209 -3.00 -8.16 -6.45
CA ILE A 209 -4.45 -8.03 -6.55
C ILE A 209 -5.06 -9.02 -5.58
N ARG A 210 -5.70 -8.51 -4.54
CA ARG A 210 -6.34 -9.32 -3.49
C ARG A 210 -7.84 -9.12 -3.54
N ASP A 211 -8.59 -10.22 -3.43
CA ASP A 211 -10.06 -10.22 -3.46
C ASP A 211 -10.64 -9.47 -4.69
N PRO A 212 -10.29 -9.90 -5.93
CA PRO A 212 -10.67 -9.19 -7.16
C PRO A 212 -12.14 -9.32 -7.58
N GLY A 213 -12.95 -10.12 -6.88
CA GLY A 213 -14.37 -10.33 -7.22
C GLY A 213 -14.59 -11.17 -8.48
N ASN A 214 -14.41 -10.58 -9.67
CA ASN A 214 -14.76 -11.17 -10.96
C ASN A 214 -13.60 -11.74 -11.78
N LEU A 215 -12.36 -11.68 -11.27
CA LEU A 215 -11.20 -12.29 -11.94
C LEU A 215 -11.32 -13.81 -11.90
N LYS A 216 -11.27 -14.44 -13.08
CA LYS A 216 -11.40 -15.88 -13.27
C LYS A 216 -10.20 -16.50 -13.96
N ASN A 217 -9.61 -15.78 -14.91
CA ASN A 217 -8.54 -16.28 -15.74
C ASN A 217 -7.35 -15.34 -15.66
N VAL A 218 -6.24 -15.85 -15.15
CA VAL A 218 -4.95 -15.16 -15.16
C VAL A 218 -4.09 -15.83 -16.22
N SER A 219 -3.65 -15.08 -17.23
CA SER A 219 -2.64 -15.54 -18.18
C SER A 219 -1.58 -14.47 -18.37
N ILE A 220 -0.35 -14.77 -17.98
CA ILE A 220 0.82 -13.91 -18.23
C ILE A 220 1.85 -14.76 -18.96
N VAL A 221 2.05 -14.44 -20.25
CA VAL A 221 2.99 -15.16 -21.11
C VAL A 221 3.97 -14.17 -21.73
N GLY A 222 5.24 -14.27 -21.31
CA GLY A 222 6.35 -13.50 -21.87
C GLY A 222 6.39 -12.00 -21.50
N ASN A 223 7.44 -11.34 -22.00
CA ASN A 223 7.75 -9.90 -21.98
C ASN A 223 7.16 -9.05 -20.84
N SER A 224 7.46 -9.42 -19.59
CA SER A 224 7.13 -8.60 -18.42
C SER A 224 8.38 -8.30 -17.57
N LYS A 225 8.38 -7.12 -16.94
CA LYS A 225 9.36 -6.74 -15.92
C LYS A 225 8.97 -7.21 -14.52
N LEU A 226 7.84 -7.91 -14.40
CA LEU A 226 7.34 -8.42 -13.13
C LEU A 226 8.39 -9.28 -12.42
N LYS A 227 8.64 -8.92 -11.17
CA LYS A 227 9.47 -9.62 -10.18
C LYS A 227 8.61 -10.25 -9.10
N HIS A 228 7.52 -9.59 -8.72
CA HIS A 228 6.63 -10.06 -7.67
C HIS A 228 5.18 -10.03 -8.17
N LEU A 229 4.51 -11.19 -8.11
CA LEU A 229 3.11 -11.35 -8.45
C LEU A 229 2.36 -11.95 -7.27
N ASP A 230 1.26 -11.32 -6.85
CA ASP A 230 0.39 -11.78 -5.78
C ASP A 230 -1.07 -11.68 -6.26
N ILE A 231 -1.71 -12.82 -6.53
CA ILE A 231 -3.13 -12.88 -6.87
C ILE A 231 -3.82 -13.77 -5.86
N SER A 232 -4.44 -13.16 -4.86
CA SER A 232 -4.96 -13.87 -3.69
C SER A 232 -6.44 -13.62 -3.49
N ASP A 233 -7.13 -14.57 -2.84
CA ASP A 233 -8.57 -14.48 -2.55
C ASP A 233 -9.44 -14.38 -3.83
N ALA A 234 -8.98 -15.00 -4.93
CA ALA A 234 -9.64 -14.95 -6.22
C ALA A 234 -10.33 -16.28 -6.56
N ALA A 235 -11.56 -16.21 -7.09
CA ALA A 235 -12.33 -17.39 -7.51
C ALA A 235 -11.90 -17.91 -8.91
N LEU A 236 -10.59 -18.14 -9.09
CA LEU A 236 -9.99 -18.47 -10.37
C LEU A 236 -10.41 -19.84 -10.93
N GLU A 237 -10.70 -19.85 -12.23
CA GLU A 237 -10.89 -21.03 -13.08
C GLU A 237 -9.55 -21.46 -13.71
N SER A 238 -8.68 -20.51 -14.06
CA SER A 238 -7.34 -20.79 -14.60
C SER A 238 -6.27 -19.79 -14.14
N PHE A 239 -5.05 -20.28 -13.96
CA PHE A 239 -3.87 -19.50 -13.60
C PHE A 239 -2.66 -19.97 -14.41
N GLU A 240 -2.25 -19.17 -15.38
CA GLU A 240 -1.15 -19.46 -16.29
C GLU A 240 -0.08 -18.37 -16.19
N VAL A 241 1.15 -18.80 -15.89
CA VAL A 241 2.34 -17.94 -15.89
C VAL A 241 3.45 -18.66 -16.63
N ARG A 242 3.88 -18.09 -17.76
CA ARG A 242 4.93 -18.65 -18.60
C ARG A 242 5.94 -17.62 -19.08
N ASP A 243 7.18 -18.08 -19.26
CA ASP A 243 8.27 -17.32 -19.89
C ASP A 243 8.60 -15.99 -19.17
N LEU A 244 8.47 -15.97 -17.83
CA LEU A 244 8.78 -14.81 -17.00
C LEU A 244 10.20 -14.92 -16.43
N MET A 245 11.15 -14.34 -17.15
CA MET A 245 12.58 -14.44 -16.81
C MET A 245 13.00 -13.67 -15.56
N ASN A 246 12.19 -12.72 -15.12
CA ASN A 246 12.50 -11.86 -13.98
C ASN A 246 11.66 -12.15 -12.74
N LEU A 247 10.70 -13.09 -12.80
CA LEU A 247 9.77 -13.33 -11.70
C LEU A 247 10.49 -14.09 -10.57
N VAL A 248 10.60 -13.44 -9.42
CA VAL A 248 11.29 -13.90 -8.22
C VAL A 248 10.32 -14.50 -7.20
N SER A 249 9.13 -13.91 -7.09
CA SER A 249 8.10 -14.31 -6.12
C SER A 249 6.74 -14.44 -6.77
N LEU A 250 6.06 -15.53 -6.47
CA LEU A 250 4.68 -15.81 -6.85
C LEU A 250 3.85 -16.15 -5.62
N ARG A 251 2.80 -15.38 -5.37
CA ARG A 251 1.81 -15.66 -4.33
C ARG A 251 0.45 -15.85 -4.96
N CYS A 252 -0.24 -16.90 -4.55
CA CYS A 252 -1.59 -17.20 -4.99
C CYS A 252 -2.37 -17.91 -3.88
N HIS A 253 -2.81 -17.13 -2.90
CA HIS A 253 -3.56 -17.66 -1.77
C HIS A 253 -4.99 -18.01 -2.18
N TYR A 254 -5.53 -19.07 -1.57
CA TYR A 254 -6.92 -19.54 -1.76
C TYR A 254 -7.32 -19.94 -3.19
N LEU A 255 -6.39 -20.51 -3.96
CA LEU A 255 -6.73 -21.07 -5.27
C LEU A 255 -7.88 -22.09 -5.19
N PRO A 256 -8.98 -21.96 -5.97
CA PRO A 256 -10.10 -22.91 -5.95
C PRO A 256 -9.73 -24.30 -6.46
N ARG A 257 -10.28 -25.38 -5.86
CA ARG A 257 -9.91 -26.79 -6.18
C ARG A 257 -9.90 -27.13 -7.68
N GLY A 258 -10.83 -26.57 -8.45
CA GLY A 258 -10.95 -26.79 -9.90
C GLY A 258 -10.00 -25.94 -10.77
N CYS A 259 -9.22 -25.05 -10.19
CA CYS A 259 -8.35 -24.12 -10.93
C CYS A 259 -7.26 -24.88 -11.69
N ALA A 260 -7.15 -24.58 -12.99
CA ALA A 260 -6.10 -25.09 -13.85
C ALA A 260 -4.82 -24.24 -13.67
N LEU A 261 -3.80 -24.80 -13.02
CA LEU A 261 -2.53 -24.14 -12.76
C LEU A 261 -1.47 -24.54 -13.78
N TRP A 262 -0.89 -23.56 -14.47
CA TRP A 262 0.15 -23.73 -15.49
C TRP A 262 1.32 -22.81 -15.18
N LEU A 263 2.42 -23.39 -14.69
CA LEU A 263 3.67 -22.67 -14.49
C LEU A 263 4.70 -23.22 -15.48
N GLY A 264 5.43 -22.36 -16.18
CA GLY A 264 6.42 -22.83 -17.15
C GLY A 264 7.52 -21.82 -17.43
N ASN A 265 8.77 -22.28 -17.46
CA ASN A 265 9.93 -21.47 -17.83
C ASN A 265 10.05 -20.15 -17.03
N ILE A 266 10.23 -20.27 -15.72
CA ILE A 266 10.35 -19.14 -14.78
C ILE A 266 11.65 -19.32 -13.97
N PRO A 267 12.83 -19.11 -14.56
CA PRO A 267 14.12 -19.57 -14.00
C PRO A 267 14.56 -18.86 -12.71
N GLU A 268 14.08 -17.65 -12.44
CA GLU A 268 14.47 -16.85 -11.27
C GLU A 268 13.50 -16.99 -10.08
N LEU A 269 12.46 -17.83 -10.21
CA LEU A 269 11.46 -18.01 -9.15
C LEU A 269 12.07 -18.71 -7.94
N ILE A 270 12.15 -18.00 -6.81
CA ILE A 270 12.68 -18.50 -5.55
C ILE A 270 11.61 -18.61 -4.45
N GLU A 271 10.53 -17.82 -4.55
CA GLU A 271 9.41 -17.82 -3.59
C GLU A 271 8.12 -18.23 -4.29
N LEU A 272 7.49 -19.29 -3.78
CA LEU A 272 6.13 -19.67 -4.13
C LEU A 272 5.30 -19.82 -2.85
N ASP A 273 4.26 -19.02 -2.73
CA ASP A 273 3.35 -19.03 -1.58
C ASP A 273 1.91 -19.28 -2.05
N THR A 274 1.40 -20.48 -1.78
CA THR A 274 0.01 -20.87 -2.09
C THR A 274 -0.80 -21.08 -0.82
N ASN A 275 -0.42 -20.43 0.29
CA ASN A 275 -1.07 -20.65 1.56
C ASN A 275 -2.58 -20.33 1.49
N GLU A 276 -3.36 -21.07 2.27
CA GLU A 276 -4.81 -20.99 2.38
C GLU A 276 -5.07 -20.77 3.87
N SER A 277 -5.42 -19.55 4.28
CA SER A 277 -5.83 -19.32 5.67
C SER A 277 -7.29 -19.72 5.87
N GLY A 278 -7.56 -20.99 6.15
CA GLY A 278 -8.92 -21.44 6.44
C GLY A 278 -9.05 -22.93 6.72
N PHE A 279 -10.17 -23.34 7.34
CA PHE A 279 -10.43 -24.72 7.77
C PHE A 279 -10.68 -25.74 6.63
N ASN A 280 -10.64 -25.30 5.37
CA ASN A 280 -10.88 -26.13 4.18
C ASN A 280 -9.63 -26.17 3.29
N THR A 281 -8.52 -26.64 3.83
CA THR A 281 -7.27 -26.76 3.08
C THR A 281 -7.30 -27.91 2.08
N ARG A 282 -6.63 -27.76 0.94
CA ARG A 282 -6.32 -28.84 0.00
C ARG A 282 -5.35 -29.86 0.62
N PRO A 283 -5.34 -31.12 0.16
CA PRO A 283 -4.17 -31.98 0.30
C PRO A 283 -3.01 -31.40 -0.53
N HIS A 284 -1.87 -31.15 0.12
CA HIS A 284 -0.63 -30.63 -0.49
C HIS A 284 -0.21 -31.33 -1.78
N ASP A 285 -0.47 -32.63 -1.85
CA ASP A 285 0.03 -33.53 -2.89
C ASP A 285 -0.45 -33.13 -4.28
N GLU A 286 -1.67 -32.61 -4.41
CA GLU A 286 -2.26 -32.25 -5.71
C GLU A 286 -1.64 -30.98 -6.31
N LEU A 287 -1.44 -29.93 -5.50
CA LEU A 287 -0.80 -28.69 -5.96
C LEU A 287 0.68 -28.92 -6.19
N PHE A 288 1.36 -29.60 -5.27
CA PHE A 288 2.79 -29.87 -5.40
C PHE A 288 3.11 -30.75 -6.61
N ALA A 289 2.24 -31.71 -6.96
CA ALA A 289 2.38 -32.52 -8.17
C ALA A 289 2.17 -31.72 -9.47
N LYS A 290 1.38 -30.65 -9.44
CA LYS A 290 1.15 -29.77 -10.60
C LYS A 290 2.33 -28.82 -10.89
N ILE A 291 3.21 -28.58 -9.91
CA ILE A 291 4.37 -27.71 -10.10
C ILE A 291 5.47 -28.47 -10.88
N PRO A 292 5.97 -27.92 -12.00
CA PRO A 292 7.09 -28.52 -12.75
C PRO A 292 8.30 -28.80 -11.85
N SER A 293 9.00 -29.91 -12.09
CA SER A 293 10.20 -30.28 -11.32
C SER A 293 11.29 -29.20 -11.38
N CYS A 294 11.52 -28.58 -12.55
CA CYS A 294 12.49 -27.51 -12.69
C CYS A 294 12.23 -26.34 -11.74
N ILE A 295 10.96 -25.95 -11.58
CA ILE A 295 10.55 -24.90 -10.64
C ILE A 295 10.75 -25.37 -9.20
N ARG A 296 10.36 -26.61 -8.86
CA ARG A 296 10.59 -27.17 -7.52
C ARG A 296 12.09 -27.19 -7.15
N ASP A 297 12.97 -27.44 -8.11
CA ASP A 297 14.40 -27.55 -7.87
C ASP A 297 15.11 -26.21 -7.64
N GLN A 298 14.54 -25.09 -8.05
CA GLN A 298 15.12 -23.75 -7.83
C GLN A 298 14.51 -23.00 -6.64
N LEU A 299 13.29 -23.36 -6.21
CA LEU A 299 12.61 -22.70 -5.09
C LEU A 299 13.45 -22.76 -3.80
N GLN A 300 13.61 -21.59 -3.16
CA GLN A 300 14.25 -21.43 -1.86
C GLN A 300 13.23 -21.38 -0.72
N LEU A 301 12.07 -20.77 -1.01
CA LEU A 301 10.94 -20.66 -0.11
C LEU A 301 9.69 -21.21 -0.78
N LEU A 302 9.13 -22.26 -0.20
CA LEU A 302 7.84 -22.82 -0.59
C LEU A 302 6.92 -22.82 0.62
N ARG A 303 5.80 -22.11 0.51
CA ARG A 303 4.76 -22.04 1.54
C ARG A 303 3.49 -22.69 0.99
N LEU A 304 3.03 -23.73 1.68
CA LEU A 304 1.82 -24.46 1.37
C LEU A 304 0.94 -24.53 2.63
N SER A 305 -0.38 -24.54 2.48
CA SER A 305 -1.35 -24.57 3.58
C SER A 305 -1.42 -25.88 4.34
N THR A 306 -1.01 -25.93 5.60
CA THR A 306 -1.18 -27.13 6.43
C THR A 306 -2.51 -27.22 7.15
N LEU A 307 -3.04 -28.44 7.24
CA LEU A 307 -4.19 -28.85 8.05
C LEU A 307 -4.00 -28.66 9.58
N THR A 308 -2.83 -28.20 10.03
CA THR A 308 -2.53 -28.02 11.45
C THR A 308 -2.10 -26.57 11.66
N SER A 309 -2.51 -25.98 12.80
CA SER A 309 -2.25 -24.60 13.22
C SER A 309 -0.76 -24.26 13.44
N VAL A 310 0.14 -25.01 12.82
CA VAL A 310 1.59 -24.80 12.77
C VAL A 310 1.95 -24.75 11.29
N VAL A 311 2.33 -23.56 10.82
CA VAL A 311 2.87 -23.34 9.48
C VAL A 311 4.23 -24.08 9.42
N PRO A 312 4.43 -25.15 8.63
CA PRO A 312 5.73 -25.74 8.48
C PRO A 312 6.54 -24.83 7.57
N TRP A 313 7.73 -24.49 8.04
CA TRP A 313 8.73 -23.85 7.23
C TRP A 313 9.34 -24.94 6.35
N VAL A 314 9.24 -24.79 5.03
CA VAL A 314 10.02 -25.63 4.12
C VAL A 314 11.15 -24.78 3.57
N SER A 315 12.30 -24.82 4.25
CA SER A 315 13.53 -24.20 3.79
C SER A 315 14.44 -25.27 3.18
N LYS A 316 15.04 -24.96 2.04
CA LYS A 316 15.91 -25.89 1.32
C LYS A 316 17.30 -25.89 1.94
N SER A 317 17.74 -27.04 2.47
CA SER A 317 19.16 -27.32 2.75
C SER A 317 19.53 -28.62 2.02
N ASN A 318 20.61 -28.60 1.24
CA ASN A 318 21.14 -29.78 0.52
C ASN A 318 20.12 -30.50 -0.38
N SER A 319 19.48 -29.75 -1.28
CA SER A 319 18.69 -30.31 -2.40
C SER A 319 17.49 -31.20 -2.01
N GLN A 320 17.04 -31.17 -0.76
CA GLN A 320 15.80 -31.80 -0.31
C GLN A 320 14.95 -30.79 0.47
N PHE A 321 13.64 -30.79 0.21
CA PHE A 321 12.66 -30.07 1.02
C PHE A 321 12.39 -30.88 2.28
N TRP A 322 12.77 -30.34 3.45
CA TRP A 322 12.43 -30.93 4.74
C TRP A 322 11.21 -30.21 5.31
N LEU A 323 10.23 -30.97 5.81
CA LEU A 323 9.21 -30.46 6.72
C LEU A 323 9.91 -30.05 8.02
N VAL A 324 10.15 -28.75 8.23
CA VAL A 324 10.59 -28.27 9.55
C VAL A 324 9.34 -28.12 10.41
N LEU A 325 9.05 -29.14 11.21
CA LEU A 325 8.16 -29.04 12.35
C LEU A 325 8.90 -28.24 13.42
N ILE A 326 8.59 -26.96 13.56
CA ILE A 326 8.98 -26.21 14.77
C ILE A 326 8.01 -26.64 15.86
N SER A 327 8.52 -27.37 16.85
CA SER A 327 7.81 -27.83 18.05
C SER A 327 7.42 -26.70 18.98
#